data_AF-A0A3S3S4Y2-F1
#
_entry.id   AF-A0A3S3S4Y2-F1
#
_cell.length_a   1.000
_cell.length_b   1.000
_cell.length_c   1.000
_cell.angle_alpha   90.00
_cell.angle_beta   90.00
_cell.angle_gamma   90.00
#
_symmetry.space_group_name_H-M   'P 1'
#
loop_
_entity.id
_entity.type
_entity.pdbx_description
1 polymer ?
#
loop_
_entity_poly.entity_id
_entity_poly.type
_entity_poly.pdbx_seq_one_letter_code
_entity_poly.pdbx_strand_id
1 'polypeptide(L)'
;VQQMGQPAHDVAGRLKSKKEVRQGSPVEFLGPDDARMEIWPGTILGLAGAPAGPTGLINPLVGAGRGAGWHVSGEGFKGSFSSPSQAARAGVGFISGDRTMKGILSQLPIVDNVLAARRVREGRQIVGAAERQECLDLVSALKLKAVSIWDLPASLSGGNQQKLIVARWLGLP
;
A
#
# COMPACT_ATOMS: atom_id res chain seq x y z
N VAL A 1 -10.68 42.24 -22.18
CA VAL A 1 -11.12 41.10 -21.35
C VAL A 1 -11.39 39.89 -22.28
N GLN A 2 -10.51 39.54 -23.21
CA GLN A 2 -9.37 38.60 -23.07
C GLN A 2 -9.65 37.31 -22.28
N GLN A 3 -10.09 36.30 -23.03
CA GLN A 3 -9.87 34.85 -22.92
C GLN A 3 -9.28 34.31 -21.59
N MET A 4 -10.12 33.71 -20.75
CA MET A 4 -9.73 32.62 -19.85
C MET A 4 -10.81 31.54 -19.87
N GLY A 5 -10.56 30.51 -20.65
CA GLY A 5 -11.38 29.32 -20.76
C GLY A 5 -10.69 28.40 -21.74
N GLN A 6 -9.59 27.77 -21.31
CA GLN A 6 -8.98 26.73 -22.12
C GLN A 6 -9.96 25.55 -22.19
N PRO A 7 -10.43 25.16 -23.38
CA PRO A 7 -11.23 23.96 -23.53
C PRO A 7 -10.35 22.75 -23.21
N ALA A 8 -10.90 21.84 -22.39
CA ALA A 8 -10.32 20.53 -22.11
C ALA A 8 -10.29 19.69 -23.40
N HIS A 9 -9.32 19.95 -24.27
CA HIS A 9 -9.05 19.15 -25.44
C HIS A 9 -8.15 17.97 -25.07
N ASP A 10 -8.65 16.77 -25.37
CA ASP A 10 -7.88 15.53 -25.62
C ASP A 10 -7.15 14.83 -24.47
N VAL A 11 -7.81 14.68 -23.31
CA VAL A 11 -7.47 13.56 -22.40
C VAL A 11 -8.09 12.24 -22.88
N ALA A 12 -9.24 12.29 -23.55
CA ALA A 12 -9.96 11.11 -24.03
C ALA A 12 -9.24 10.37 -25.18
N GLY A 13 -8.51 11.09 -26.04
CA GLY A 13 -7.78 10.52 -27.18
C GLY A 13 -6.52 9.73 -26.79
N ARG A 14 -5.88 10.05 -25.67
CA ARG A 14 -4.64 9.39 -25.20
C ARG A 14 -4.87 8.01 -24.57
N LEU A 15 -6.10 7.70 -24.17
CA LEU A 15 -6.45 6.41 -23.56
C LEU A 15 -6.67 5.29 -24.59
N LYS A 16 -6.73 5.59 -25.90
CA LYS A 16 -7.06 4.60 -26.94
C LYS A 16 -5.88 3.96 -27.67
N SER A 17 -4.63 4.22 -27.30
CA SER A 17 -3.49 3.53 -27.94
C SER A 17 -2.34 3.27 -26.98
N LYS A 18 -2.54 2.27 -26.13
CA LYS A 18 -1.48 1.36 -25.68
C LYS A 18 -2.17 0.08 -25.21
N LYS A 19 -2.42 -0.83 -26.15
CA LYS A 19 -2.44 -2.27 -25.83
C LYS A 19 -0.99 -2.65 -25.49
N GLU A 20 -0.46 -2.10 -24.40
CA GLU A 20 0.60 -2.79 -23.69
C GLU A 20 -0.03 -4.09 -23.23
N VAL A 21 0.59 -5.21 -23.62
CA VAL A 21 0.22 -6.53 -23.13
C VAL A 21 0.34 -6.47 -21.61
N ARG A 22 -0.79 -6.29 -20.92
CA ARG A 22 -0.86 -6.32 -19.47
C ARG A 22 -0.46 -7.74 -19.08
N GLN A 23 0.72 -7.89 -18.48
CA GLN A 23 1.14 -9.18 -17.90
C GLN A 23 0.38 -9.38 -16.58
N GLY A 24 -0.20 -10.57 -16.40
CA GLY A 24 -0.96 -10.95 -15.20
C GLY A 24 -2.47 -10.92 -15.37
N SER A 25 -3.18 -11.44 -14.37
CA SER A 25 -4.65 -11.49 -14.32
C SER A 25 -5.20 -10.28 -13.53
N PRO A 26 -6.38 -9.75 -13.89
CA PRO A 26 -7.00 -8.69 -13.11
C PRO A 26 -7.44 -9.19 -11.73
N VAL A 27 -7.51 -8.25 -10.78
CA VAL A 27 -8.24 -8.43 -9.53
C VAL A 27 -9.65 -7.88 -9.71
N GLU A 28 -10.63 -8.74 -9.49
CA GLU A 28 -12.05 -8.44 -9.61
C GLU A 28 -12.60 -8.00 -8.26
N PHE A 29 -13.45 -6.97 -8.29
CA PHE A 29 -14.16 -6.42 -7.16
C PHE A 29 -15.65 -6.49 -7.43
N LEU A 30 -16.39 -7.15 -6.54
CA LEU A 30 -17.85 -7.23 -6.55
C LEU A 30 -18.37 -6.56 -5.29
N GLY A 31 -19.15 -5.49 -5.45
CA GLY A 31 -19.70 -4.69 -4.35
C GLY A 31 -21.21 -4.80 -4.22
N PRO A 32 -21.80 -3.99 -3.32
CA PRO A 32 -23.25 -3.79 -3.25
C PRO A 32 -23.85 -3.34 -4.59
N ASP A 33 -25.15 -3.56 -4.77
CA ASP A 33 -25.93 -3.09 -5.93
C ASP A 33 -25.32 -3.53 -7.28
N ASP A 34 -24.77 -4.75 -7.32
CA ASP A 34 -24.08 -5.33 -8.48
C ASP A 34 -22.92 -4.49 -9.03
N ALA A 35 -22.30 -3.64 -8.20
CA ALA A 35 -21.12 -2.89 -8.58
C ALA A 35 -19.96 -3.84 -8.93
N ARG A 36 -19.38 -3.71 -10.14
CA ARG A 36 -18.25 -4.54 -10.59
C ARG A 36 -17.09 -3.66 -11.05
N MET A 37 -15.87 -4.03 -10.66
CA MET A 37 -14.65 -3.38 -11.14
C MET A 37 -13.55 -4.41 -11.37
N GLU A 38 -12.75 -4.21 -12.41
CA GLU A 38 -11.55 -5.00 -12.69
C GLU A 38 -10.32 -4.11 -12.62
N ILE A 39 -9.39 -4.46 -11.74
CA ILE A 39 -8.15 -3.71 -11.55
C ILE A 39 -6.99 -4.55 -12.06
N TRP A 40 -6.31 -4.03 -13.09
CA TRP A 40 -5.19 -4.72 -13.70
C TRP A 40 -3.87 -4.36 -13.00
N PRO A 41 -2.86 -5.26 -13.04
CA PRO A 41 -1.53 -4.96 -12.53
C PRO A 41 -0.98 -3.62 -13.08
N GLY A 42 -0.37 -2.82 -12.20
CA GLY A 42 0.16 -1.49 -12.54
C GLY A 42 -0.88 -0.35 -12.53
N THR A 43 -2.15 -0.63 -12.22
CA THR A 43 -3.19 0.41 -12.13
C THR A 43 -3.09 1.19 -10.81
N ILE A 44 -3.15 2.53 -10.90
CA ILE A 44 -3.33 3.41 -9.74
C ILE A 44 -4.81 3.79 -9.67
N LEU A 45 -5.51 3.32 -8.64
CA LEU A 45 -6.93 3.60 -8.42
C LEU A 45 -7.11 4.67 -7.34
N GLY A 46 -7.81 5.75 -7.68
CA GLY A 46 -8.29 6.74 -6.70
C GLY A 46 -9.70 6.41 -6.25
N LEU A 47 -9.91 6.26 -4.95
CA LEU A 47 -11.23 6.03 -4.35
C LEU A 47 -11.69 7.29 -3.59
N ALA A 48 -12.91 7.75 -3.83
CA ALA A 48 -13.52 8.89 -3.16
C ALA A 48 -15.03 8.67 -2.96
N GLY A 49 -15.60 9.24 -1.91
CA GLY A 49 -17.04 9.16 -1.60
C GLY A 49 -17.36 9.43 -0.13
N ALA A 50 -18.57 9.91 0.16
CA ALA A 50 -19.10 10.19 1.50
C ALA A 50 -20.46 9.48 1.66
N PRO A 51 -20.90 9.10 2.89
CA PRO A 51 -20.30 9.37 4.20
C PRO A 51 -19.36 8.26 4.73
N ALA A 52 -19.46 7.02 4.25
CA ALA A 52 -18.67 5.89 4.77
C ALA A 52 -17.21 5.84 4.27
N GLY A 53 -16.88 6.60 3.22
CA GLY A 53 -15.56 6.61 2.62
C GLY A 53 -15.15 5.28 1.97
N PRO A 54 -13.90 5.16 1.50
CA PRO A 54 -13.38 3.93 0.92
C PRO A 54 -13.13 2.82 1.94
N THR A 55 -13.32 3.11 3.24
CA THR A 55 -13.01 2.21 4.36
C THR A 55 -13.76 0.88 4.28
N GLY A 56 -15.00 0.88 3.77
CA GLY A 56 -15.78 -0.35 3.57
C GLY A 56 -15.19 -1.33 2.56
N LEU A 57 -14.39 -0.82 1.61
CA LEU A 57 -13.62 -1.59 0.64
C LEU A 57 -12.19 -1.89 1.13
N ILE A 58 -11.56 -0.93 1.81
CA ILE A 58 -10.17 -1.08 2.30
C ILE A 58 -10.05 -2.09 3.45
N ASN A 59 -10.94 -2.03 4.45
CA ASN A 59 -10.89 -2.91 5.63
C ASN A 59 -10.82 -4.41 5.31
N PRO A 60 -11.65 -4.96 4.41
CA PRO A 60 -11.56 -6.39 4.05
C PRO A 60 -10.27 -6.72 3.29
N LEU A 61 -9.75 -5.80 2.47
CA LEU A 61 -8.48 -5.99 1.74
C LEU A 61 -7.29 -6.08 2.68
N VAL A 62 -7.34 -5.39 3.82
CA VAL A 62 -6.23 -5.36 4.79
C VAL A 62 -6.51 -6.26 6.01
N GLY A 63 -7.59 -7.05 5.96
CA GLY A 63 -8.00 -7.94 7.05
C GLY A 63 -8.33 -7.25 8.38
N ALA A 64 -8.70 -5.96 8.35
CA ALA A 64 -9.01 -5.16 9.54
C ALA A 64 -10.51 -5.17 9.91
N GLY A 65 -11.35 -5.88 9.16
CA GLY A 65 -12.77 -5.98 9.43
C GLY A 65 -13.55 -6.60 8.28
N ARG A 66 -14.84 -6.83 8.48
CA ARG A 66 -15.74 -7.32 7.43
C ARG A 66 -15.99 -6.20 6.41
N GLY A 67 -16.01 -6.57 5.13
CA GLY A 67 -16.36 -5.67 4.03
C GLY A 67 -17.85 -5.35 4.01
N ALA A 68 -18.20 -4.14 3.58
CA ALA A 68 -19.58 -3.71 3.40
C ALA A 68 -20.21 -4.33 2.13
N GLY A 69 -20.25 -5.67 2.04
CA GLY A 69 -20.72 -6.41 0.86
C GLY A 69 -19.67 -6.60 -0.24
N TRP A 70 -18.46 -6.10 -0.05
CA TRP A 70 -17.37 -6.23 -1.02
C TRP A 70 -16.71 -7.61 -0.99
N HIS A 71 -16.59 -8.21 -2.18
CA HIS A 71 -15.86 -9.45 -2.45
C HIS A 71 -14.75 -9.17 -3.46
N VAL A 72 -13.59 -9.75 -3.23
CA VAL A 72 -12.38 -9.54 -4.04
C VAL A 72 -11.83 -10.89 -4.47
N SER A 73 -11.64 -11.07 -5.78
CA SER A 73 -11.12 -12.30 -6.37
C SER A 73 -9.99 -12.02 -7.35
N GLY A 74 -8.95 -12.85 -7.36
CA GLY A 74 -7.81 -12.73 -8.27
C GLY A 74 -6.62 -13.57 -7.82
N GLU A 75 -5.53 -13.51 -8.57
CA GLU A 75 -4.27 -14.15 -8.18
C GLU A 75 -3.78 -13.54 -6.85
N GLY A 76 -3.61 -14.38 -5.82
CA GLY A 76 -3.28 -13.94 -4.45
C GLY A 76 -4.47 -13.45 -3.60
N PHE A 77 -5.65 -13.20 -4.20
CA PHE A 77 -6.85 -12.72 -3.51
C PHE A 77 -7.99 -13.72 -3.62
N LYS A 78 -8.17 -14.58 -2.61
CA LYS A 78 -9.26 -15.58 -2.56
C LYS A 78 -10.36 -15.17 -1.58
N GLY A 79 -10.87 -13.95 -1.71
CA GLY A 79 -11.93 -13.41 -0.84
C GLY A 79 -11.41 -12.41 0.21
N SER A 80 -12.05 -12.40 1.38
CA SER A 80 -11.69 -11.50 2.47
C SER A 80 -10.61 -12.08 3.37
N PHE A 81 -9.66 -11.25 3.82
CA PHE A 81 -8.69 -11.66 4.82
C PHE A 81 -9.31 -11.57 6.22
N SER A 82 -9.06 -12.58 7.05
CA SER A 82 -9.55 -12.63 8.45
C SER A 82 -8.64 -11.88 9.42
N SER A 83 -7.44 -11.49 8.98
CA SER A 83 -6.47 -10.74 9.79
C SER A 83 -5.48 -9.94 8.94
N PRO A 84 -4.88 -8.86 9.47
CA PRO A 84 -3.86 -8.10 8.77
C PRO A 84 -2.61 -8.93 8.43
N SER A 85 -2.26 -9.91 9.27
CA SER A 85 -1.16 -10.83 8.99
C SER A 85 -1.42 -11.72 7.78
N GLN A 86 -2.67 -12.14 7.55
CA GLN A 86 -3.04 -12.91 6.37
C GLN A 86 -2.94 -12.04 5.10
N ALA A 87 -3.44 -10.80 5.16
CA ALA A 87 -3.33 -9.85 4.06
C ALA A 87 -1.86 -9.55 3.70
N ALA A 88 -1.01 -9.29 4.70
CA ALA A 88 0.42 -9.05 4.49
C ALA A 88 1.14 -10.26 3.87
N ARG A 89 0.78 -11.49 4.25
CA ARG A 89 1.31 -12.72 3.62
C ARG A 89 0.91 -12.87 2.16
N ALA A 90 -0.25 -12.35 1.79
CA ALA A 90 -0.75 -12.32 0.41
C ALA A 90 -0.20 -11.14 -0.41
N GLY A 91 0.76 -10.36 0.11
CA GLY A 91 1.37 -9.23 -0.60
C GLY A 91 0.64 -7.90 -0.42
N VAL A 92 -0.40 -7.84 0.41
CA VAL A 92 -1.15 -6.58 0.62
C VAL A 92 -0.37 -5.65 1.53
N GLY A 93 -0.03 -4.47 0.99
CA GLY A 93 0.50 -3.35 1.76
C GLY A 93 -0.58 -2.37 2.21
N PHE A 94 -0.45 -1.84 3.43
CA PHE A 94 -1.39 -0.84 3.95
C PHE A 94 -0.69 0.33 4.66
N ILE A 95 -1.01 1.55 4.22
CA ILE A 95 -0.54 2.78 4.84
C ILE A 95 -1.75 3.51 5.42
N SER A 96 -1.81 3.57 6.76
CA SER A 96 -2.85 4.30 7.48
C SER A 96 -2.81 5.81 7.17
N GLY A 97 -3.98 6.43 7.08
CA GLY A 97 -4.11 7.90 7.04
C GLY A 97 -3.68 8.56 8.35
N ASP A 98 -3.90 7.90 9.48
CA ASP A 98 -3.35 8.29 10.79
C ASP A 98 -1.97 7.66 10.97
N ARG A 99 -0.96 8.39 10.49
CA ARG A 99 0.43 7.92 10.42
C ARG A 99 1.11 7.89 11.78
N THR A 100 0.77 8.84 12.66
CA THR A 100 1.43 9.03 13.95
C THR A 100 0.98 8.01 14.98
N MET A 101 -0.32 7.71 15.06
CA MET A 101 -0.84 6.77 16.06
C MET A 101 -0.88 5.32 15.57
N LYS A 102 -1.06 5.09 14.25
CA LYS A 102 -1.28 3.75 13.69
C LYS A 102 -0.27 3.30 12.64
N GLY A 103 0.59 4.20 12.16
CA GLY A 103 1.52 3.93 11.06
C GLY A 103 2.94 3.59 11.51
N ILE A 104 3.43 4.18 12.60
CA ILE A 104 4.83 4.06 13.04
C ILE A 104 4.89 3.30 14.36
N LEU A 105 5.79 2.33 14.43
CA LEU A 105 6.14 1.62 15.66
C LEU A 105 7.12 2.51 16.43
N SER A 106 6.60 3.49 17.16
CA SER A 106 7.37 4.59 17.76
C SER A 106 8.43 4.15 18.78
N GLN A 107 8.18 3.03 19.44
CA GLN A 107 9.07 2.44 20.45
C GLN A 107 10.06 1.43 19.87
N LEU A 108 10.02 1.19 18.55
CA LEU A 108 10.93 0.28 17.88
C LEU A 108 11.86 1.04 16.93
N PRO A 109 13.12 0.60 16.78
CA PRO A 109 14.06 1.13 15.80
C PRO A 109 13.52 1.24 14.37
N ILE A 110 14.21 2.06 13.56
CA ILE A 110 13.97 2.20 12.12
C ILE A 110 14.00 0.85 11.40
N VAL A 111 14.99 0.00 11.68
CA VAL A 111 15.09 -1.34 11.07
C VAL A 111 13.86 -2.20 11.31
N ASP A 112 13.32 -2.19 12.53
CA ASP A 112 12.13 -2.95 12.88
C ASP A 112 10.88 -2.39 12.20
N ASN A 113 10.81 -1.07 12.05
CA ASN A 113 9.75 -0.42 11.28
C ASN A 113 9.80 -0.81 9.79
N VAL A 114 10.99 -0.84 9.19
CA VAL A 114 11.18 -1.19 7.77
C VAL A 114 10.91 -2.68 7.51
N LEU A 115 11.22 -3.57 8.44
CA LEU A 115 11.13 -5.01 8.19
C LEU A 115 9.88 -5.68 8.78
N ALA A 116 9.06 -4.95 9.52
CA ALA A 116 7.87 -5.48 10.19
C ALA A 116 6.98 -6.34 9.28
N ALA A 117 6.63 -5.87 8.08
CA ALA A 117 5.75 -6.63 7.18
C ALA A 117 6.42 -7.91 6.64
N ARG A 118 7.71 -7.86 6.35
CA ARG A 118 8.50 -9.02 5.91
C ARG A 118 8.58 -10.09 6.98
N ARG A 119 8.81 -9.68 8.24
CA ARG A 119 8.83 -10.60 9.38
C ARG A 119 7.49 -11.29 9.60
N VAL A 120 6.39 -10.56 9.48
CA VAL A 120 5.03 -11.13 9.54
C VAL A 120 4.79 -12.14 8.41
N ARG A 121 5.24 -11.80 7.19
CA ARG A 121 5.15 -12.68 6.02
C ARG A 121 5.92 -13.98 6.24
N GLU A 122 7.17 -13.87 6.66
CA GLU A 122 8.11 -15.00 6.77
C GLU A 122 8.03 -15.74 8.10
N GLY A 123 7.22 -15.26 9.05
CA GLY A 123 7.13 -15.84 10.39
C GLY A 123 8.41 -15.68 11.22
N ARG A 124 9.22 -14.65 10.93
CA ARG A 124 10.50 -14.41 11.62
C ARG A 124 10.30 -13.53 12.86
N GLN A 125 11.01 -13.88 13.94
CA GLN A 125 10.98 -13.11 15.20
C GLN A 125 12.33 -12.47 15.56
N ILE A 126 13.43 -12.90 14.93
CA ILE A 126 14.80 -12.47 15.28
C ILE A 126 15.44 -11.76 14.08
N VAL A 127 16.15 -10.66 14.38
CA VAL A 127 16.92 -9.89 13.40
C VAL A 127 18.16 -10.68 12.98
N GLY A 128 18.26 -10.99 11.69
CA GLY A 128 19.44 -11.61 11.09
C GLY A 128 20.37 -10.60 10.42
N ALA A 129 21.61 -10.98 10.09
CA ALA A 129 22.53 -10.11 9.36
C ALA A 129 22.00 -9.70 7.96
N ALA A 130 21.21 -10.56 7.32
CA ALA A 130 20.58 -10.29 6.03
C ALA A 130 19.55 -9.15 6.10
N GLU A 131 18.80 -9.06 7.20
CA GLU A 131 17.80 -8.00 7.44
C GLU A 131 18.46 -6.62 7.49
N ARG A 132 19.65 -6.53 8.08
CA ARG A 132 20.40 -5.27 8.13
C ARG A 132 20.70 -4.75 6.73
N GLN A 133 21.23 -5.61 5.85
CA GLN A 133 21.59 -5.20 4.50
C GLN A 133 20.34 -4.77 3.71
N GLU A 134 19.27 -5.55 3.79
CA GLU A 134 17.99 -5.23 3.14
C GLU A 134 17.40 -3.89 3.62
N CYS A 135 17.46 -3.63 4.93
CA CYS A 135 17.05 -2.34 5.47
C CYS A 135 17.89 -1.18 4.91
N LEU A 136 19.21 -1.36 4.82
CA LEU A 136 20.11 -0.33 4.28
C LEU A 136 19.83 -0.06 2.79
N ASP A 137 19.55 -1.11 2.03
CA ASP A 137 19.22 -1.00 0.61
C ASP A 137 17.91 -0.21 0.41
N LEU A 138 16.87 -0.50 1.21
CA LEU A 138 15.60 0.23 1.19
C LEU A 138 15.73 1.69 1.64
N VAL A 139 16.49 1.94 2.70
CA VAL A 139 16.79 3.29 3.20
C VAL A 139 17.49 4.12 2.14
N SER A 140 18.47 3.52 1.44
CA SER A 140 19.19 4.15 0.34
C SER A 140 18.27 4.43 -0.86
N ALA A 141 17.51 3.43 -1.32
CA ALA A 141 16.61 3.54 -2.47
C ALA A 141 15.56 4.65 -2.29
N LEU A 142 15.04 4.82 -1.08
CA LEU A 142 14.05 5.86 -0.75
C LEU A 142 14.66 7.21 -0.36
N LYS A 143 15.99 7.31 -0.32
CA LYS A 143 16.72 8.48 0.20
C LYS A 143 16.18 8.88 1.58
N LEU A 144 15.97 7.89 2.45
CA LEU A 144 15.53 8.08 3.83
C LEU A 144 16.75 8.54 4.64
N LYS A 145 16.69 9.75 5.18
CA LYS A 145 17.78 10.33 5.97
C LYS A 145 17.64 9.91 7.43
N ALA A 146 18.41 8.91 7.84
CA ALA A 146 18.60 8.49 9.22
C ALA A 146 20.10 8.54 9.54
N VAL A 147 20.45 8.85 10.79
CA VAL A 147 21.85 8.77 11.25
C VAL A 147 22.24 7.30 11.43
N SER A 148 21.35 6.53 12.05
CA SER A 148 21.48 5.08 12.20
C SER A 148 20.13 4.39 12.01
N ILE A 149 20.14 3.17 11.46
CA ILE A 149 18.95 2.31 11.38
C ILE A 149 18.49 1.80 12.76
N TRP A 150 19.32 1.98 13.78
CA TRP A 150 19.03 1.63 15.17
C TRP A 150 18.37 2.77 15.94
N ASP A 151 18.29 3.97 15.36
CA ASP A 151 17.62 5.10 15.98
C ASP A 151 16.10 4.90 16.00
N LEU A 152 15.43 5.58 16.94
CA LEU A 152 13.97 5.61 16.99
C LEU A 152 13.41 6.53 15.88
N PRO A 153 12.22 6.22 15.32
CA PRO A 153 11.56 7.03 14.30
C PRO A 153 11.30 8.50 14.69
N ALA A 154 11.33 8.82 15.99
CA ALA A 154 11.22 10.18 16.50
C ALA A 154 12.38 11.09 16.06
N SER A 155 13.54 10.54 15.70
CA SER A 155 14.67 11.30 15.14
C SER A 155 14.45 11.74 13.69
N LEU A 156 13.44 11.18 13.01
CA LEU A 156 13.15 11.45 11.61
C LEU A 156 12.20 12.63 11.45
N SER A 157 12.43 13.44 10.41
CA SER A 157 11.44 14.42 9.96
C SER A 157 10.16 13.74 9.45
N GLY A 158 9.03 14.44 9.44
CA GLY A 158 7.76 13.89 8.97
C GLY A 158 7.82 13.32 7.53
N GLY A 159 8.64 13.90 6.65
CA GLY A 159 8.86 13.36 5.31
C GLY A 159 9.65 12.03 5.31
N ASN A 160 10.63 11.88 6.20
CA ASN A 160 11.37 10.62 6.37
C ASN A 160 10.51 9.55 7.06
N GLN A 161 9.64 9.96 7.98
CA GLN A 161 8.64 9.07 8.57
C GLN A 161 7.67 8.51 7.53
N GLN A 162 7.26 9.31 6.53
CA GLN A 162 6.45 8.81 5.42
C GLN A 162 7.21 7.77 4.58
N LYS A 163 8.48 8.07 4.26
CA LYS A 163 9.35 7.13 3.53
C LYS A 163 9.56 5.84 4.31
N LEU A 164 9.72 5.92 5.63
CA LEU A 164 9.87 4.77 6.51
C LEU A 164 8.67 3.81 6.38
N ILE A 165 7.45 4.36 6.41
CA ILE A 165 6.23 3.56 6.29
C ILE A 165 6.10 2.95 4.88
N VAL A 166 6.49 3.69 3.83
CA VAL A 166 6.53 3.15 2.45
C VAL A 166 7.54 1.99 2.36
N ALA A 167 8.75 2.17 2.90
CA ALA A 167 9.81 1.18 2.91
C ALA A 167 9.34 -0.18 3.43
N ARG A 168 8.47 -0.17 4.46
CA ARG A 168 7.90 -1.36 5.08
C ARG A 168 7.24 -2.32 4.10
N TRP A 169 6.60 -1.77 3.08
CA TRP A 169 5.77 -2.53 2.14
C TRP A 169 6.47 -2.81 0.81
N LEU A 170 7.62 -2.19 0.56
CA LEU A 170 8.37 -2.41 -0.68
C LEU A 170 9.01 -3.80 -0.67
N GLY A 171 8.93 -4.48 -1.83
CA GLY A 171 9.48 -5.82 -2.07
C GLY A 171 8.77 -6.94 -1.29
N LEU A 172 7.52 -6.69 -0.88
CA LEU A 172 6.54 -7.77 -0.82
C LEU A 172 6.26 -8.28 -2.25
N PRO A 173 6.08 -9.59 -2.46
CA PRO A 173 5.74 -10.15 -3.78
C PRO A 173 4.39 -9.64 -4.27
#